data_AF-A0A351MNI9-F1
#
_entry.id   AF-A0A351MNI9-F1
#
_cell.length_a   1.000
_cell.length_b   1.000
_cell.length_c   1.000
_cell.angle_alpha   90.00
_cell.angle_beta   90.00
_cell.angle_gamma   90.00
#
_symmetry.space_group_name_H-M   'P 1'
#
loop_
_entity.id
_entity.type
_entity.pdbx_description
1 polymer ?
#
loop_
_entity_poly.entity_id
_entity_poly.type
_entity_poly.pdbx_seq_one_letter_code
_entity_poly.pdbx_strand_id
1 'polypeptide(L)' 'TNPMAMLSWLHCVDSSITYAGLCHGIQGTTEMLARWLEVPYNEVRFKVGGINHLSWIVDIRHNGEDLYPRLR' A
#
# COMPACT_ATOMS: atom_id res chain seq x y z
N THR A 1 -10.53 2.18 13.23
CA THR A 1 -11.52 1.13 13.56
C THR A 1 -11.72 0.24 12.37
N ASN A 2 -11.74 -1.08 12.52
CA ASN A 2 -12.05 -1.99 11.42
C ASN A 2 -13.54 -2.35 11.39
N PRO A 3 -14.10 -2.74 10.23
CA PRO A 3 -13.45 -2.91 8.92
C PRO A 3 -13.35 -1.59 8.13
N MET A 4 -12.13 -1.12 7.87
CA MET A 4 -11.91 0.23 7.29
C MET A 4 -12.49 0.39 5.88
N ALA A 5 -12.50 -0.66 5.04
CA ALA A 5 -13.13 -0.61 3.71
C ALA A 5 -14.62 -0.23 3.80
N MET A 6 -15.39 -0.99 4.59
CA MET A 6 -16.83 -0.78 4.73
C MET A 6 -17.17 0.53 5.45
N LEU A 7 -16.37 0.92 6.45
CA LEU A 7 -16.56 2.18 7.15
C LEU A 7 -16.25 3.39 6.25
N SER A 8 -15.20 3.31 5.44
CA SER A 8 -14.90 4.37 4.46
C SER A 8 -16.00 4.47 3.40
N TRP A 9 -16.57 3.33 2.99
CA TRP A 9 -17.69 3.30 2.06
C TRP A 9 -18.94 3.94 2.66
N LEU A 10 -19.35 3.54 3.87
CA LEU A 10 -20.48 4.15 4.58
C LEU A 10 -20.29 5.67 4.70
N HIS A 11 -19.10 6.10 5.12
CA HIS A 11 -18.78 7.51 5.22
C HIS A 11 -18.94 8.24 3.88
N CYS A 12 -18.48 7.64 2.79
CA CYS A 12 -18.55 8.21 1.45
C CYS A 12 -20.00 8.37 0.93
N VAL A 13 -20.92 7.49 1.33
CA VAL A 13 -22.32 7.51 0.85
C VAL A 13 -23.28 8.24 1.77
N ASP A 14 -22.94 8.41 3.05
CA ASP A 14 -23.88 8.88 4.09
C ASP A 14 -23.39 10.12 4.86
N SER A 15 -22.20 10.65 4.57
CA SER A 15 -21.65 11.83 5.25
C SER A 15 -21.10 12.88 4.29
N SER A 16 -21.24 14.15 4.67
CA SER A 16 -20.61 15.29 3.99
C SER A 16 -19.27 15.72 4.61
N ILE A 17 -18.81 15.03 5.65
CA ILE A 17 -17.58 15.37 6.37
C ILE A 17 -16.37 14.87 5.58
N THR A 18 -15.28 15.64 5.52
CA THR A 18 -14.03 15.16 4.91
C THR A 18 -13.37 14.09 5.78
N TYR A 19 -12.97 12.97 5.19
CA TYR A 19 -12.41 11.82 5.91
C TYR A 19 -11.28 11.14 5.12
N ALA A 20 -10.37 10.50 5.85
CA ALA A 20 -9.35 9.61 5.30
C ALA A 20 -9.28 8.31 6.10
N GLY A 21 -9.37 7.17 5.40
CA GLY A 21 -9.22 5.84 6.01
C GLY A 21 -7.76 5.39 6.02
N LEU A 22 -7.23 5.01 7.19
CA LEU A 22 -5.84 4.59 7.35
C LEU A 22 -5.71 3.09 7.63
N CYS A 23 -4.63 2.50 7.12
CA CYS A 23 -4.16 1.14 7.41
C CYS A 23 -2.63 1.11 7.29
N HIS A 24 -2.01 0.11 7.91
CA HIS A 24 -0.55 -0.09 7.92
C HIS A 24 -0.08 -1.22 6.99
N GLY A 25 -1.01 -1.92 6.31
CA GLY A 25 -0.69 -3.13 5.55
C GLY A 25 0.28 -2.89 4.39
N ILE A 26 0.11 -1.78 3.66
CA ILE A 26 1.00 -1.44 2.54
C ILE A 26 2.39 -1.10 3.05
N GLN A 27 2.49 -0.19 4.02
CA GLN A 27 3.75 0.26 4.59
C GLN A 27 4.56 -0.92 5.14
N GLY A 28 3.91 -1.80 5.92
CA GLY A 28 4.57 -2.98 6.48
C GLY A 28 5.03 -3.97 5.40
N THR A 29 4.21 -4.20 4.37
CA THR A 29 4.58 -5.11 3.27
C THR A 29 5.74 -4.54 2.45
N THR A 30 5.68 -3.26 2.08
CA THR A 30 6.74 -2.63 1.28
C THR A 30 8.05 -2.48 2.04
N GLU A 31 8.00 -2.25 3.36
CA GLU A 31 9.20 -2.24 4.20
C GLU A 31 9.83 -3.63 4.31
N MET A 32 9.00 -4.68 4.45
CA MET A 32 9.46 -6.08 4.43
C MET A 32 10.14 -6.43 3.10
N LEU A 33 9.51 -6.07 1.97
CA LEU A 33 10.08 -6.28 0.64
C LEU A 33 11.39 -5.53 0.44
N ALA A 34 11.48 -4.27 0.88
CA ALA A 34 12.71 -3.48 0.80
C ALA A 34 13.86 -4.13 1.58
N ARG A 35 13.57 -4.65 2.79
CA ARG A 35 14.56 -5.41 3.59
C ARG A 35 15.03 -6.67 2.88
N TRP A 36 14.10 -7.46 2.32
CA TRP A 36 14.46 -8.69 1.58
C TRP A 36 15.28 -8.41 0.31
N LEU A 37 15.04 -7.28 -0.34
CA LEU A 37 15.78 -6.84 -1.51
C LEU A 37 17.05 -6.06 -1.18
N GLU A 38 17.37 -5.87 0.10
CA GLU A 38 18.54 -5.12 0.58
C GLU A 38 18.63 -3.70 -0.02
N VAL A 39 17.47 -3.04 -0.21
CA VAL A 39 17.39 -1.66 -0.71
C VAL A 39 16.87 -0.70 0.37
N PRO A 40 17.33 0.56 0.43
CA PRO A 40 16.82 1.54 1.37
C PRO A 40 15.32 1.81 1.12
N TYR A 41 14.48 1.61 2.13
CA TYR A 41 13.02 1.73 1.99
C TYR A 41 12.58 3.12 1.49
N ASN A 42 13.26 4.18 1.91
CA ASN A 42 13.01 5.56 1.49
C ASN A 42 13.34 5.83 0.00
N GLU A 43 14.04 4.93 -0.67
CA GLU A 43 14.35 5.01 -2.11
C GLU A 43 13.43 4.14 -2.97
N VAL A 44 12.60 3.30 -2.33
CA VAL A 44 11.64 2.44 -3.02
C VAL A 44 10.41 3.25 -3.41
N ARG A 45 10.09 3.26 -4.70
CA ARG A 45 8.81 3.76 -5.22
C ARG A 45 7.93 2.59 -5.57
N PHE A 46 6.67 2.64 -5.14
CA PHE A 46 5.70 1.59 -5.41
C PHE A 46 4.35 2.18 -5.81
N LYS A 47 3.60 1.43 -6.62
CA LYS A 47 2.19 1.68 -6.91
C LYS A 47 1.36 0.53 -6.37
N VAL A 48 0.23 0.87 -5.78
CA VAL A 48 -0.70 -0.08 -5.17
C VAL A 48 -2.10 0.17 -5.71
N GLY A 49 -2.83 -0.91 -5.97
CA GLY A 49 -4.26 -0.87 -6.28
C GLY A 49 -5.05 -1.86 -5.43
N GLY A 50 -6.30 -1.53 -5.12
CA GLY A 50 -7.22 -2.40 -4.36
C GLY A 50 -8.01 -1.66 -3.29
N ILE A 51 -8.56 -2.41 -2.34
CA ILE A 51 -9.30 -1.90 -1.19
C ILE A 51 -8.57 -2.24 0.11
N ASN A 52 -8.96 -1.63 1.22
CA ASN A 52 -8.37 -1.96 2.52
C ASN A 52 -8.44 -3.49 2.80
N HIS A 53 -7.28 -4.08 3.16
CA HIS A 53 -7.05 -5.53 3.35
C HIS A 53 -7.19 -6.43 2.10
N LEU A 54 -7.37 -5.86 0.91
CA LEU A 54 -7.35 -6.60 -0.36
C LEU A 54 -6.74 -5.70 -1.44
N SER A 55 -5.41 -5.60 -1.40
CA SER A 55 -4.62 -4.76 -2.30
C SER A 55 -3.42 -5.51 -2.86
N TRP A 56 -2.96 -5.05 -4.01
CA TRP A 56 -1.78 -5.56 -4.70
C TRP A 56 -0.80 -4.42 -4.95
N ILE A 57 0.47 -4.69 -4.70
CA ILE A 57 1.55 -3.91 -5.28
C ILE A 57 1.57 -4.27 -6.77
N VAL A 58 1.54 -3.28 -7.65
CA VAL A 58 1.47 -3.47 -9.12
C VAL A 58 2.70 -2.95 -9.85
N ASP A 59 3.54 -2.19 -9.15
CA ASP A 59 4.82 -1.64 -9.62
C ASP A 59 5.68 -1.40 -8.38
N ILE A 60 6.92 -1.90 -8.36
CA ILE A 60 7.87 -1.68 -7.27
C ILE A 60 9.26 -1.47 -7.86
N ARG A 61 9.84 -0.31 -7.59
CA ARG A 61 11.08 0.15 -8.23
C ARG A 61 12.05 0.77 -7.25
N HIS A 62 13.33 0.61 -7.54
CA HIS A 62 14.44 1.30 -6.89
C HIS A 62 15.31 1.95 -7.96
N ASN A 63 15.57 3.25 -7.87
CA ASN A 63 16.37 4.00 -8.85
C ASN A 63 15.93 3.83 -10.33
N GLY A 64 14.64 3.55 -10.56
CA GLY A 64 14.07 3.37 -11.90
C GLY A 64 14.03 1.92 -12.38
N GLU A 65 14.70 1.01 -11.69
CA GLU A 65 14.76 -0.42 -12.01
C GLU A 65 13.57 -1.18 -11.39
N ASP A 66 13.02 -2.14 -12.12
CA ASP A 66 11.97 -3.04 -11.63
C ASP A 66 12.54 -4.07 -10.66
N LEU A 67 11.95 -4.16 -9.48
CA LEU A 67 12.38 -5.06 -8.42
C LEU A 67 11.70 -6.43 -8.46
N TYR A 68 10.60 -6.61 -9.20
CA TYR A 68 9.92 -7.91 -9.30
C TYR A 68 10.80 -9.08 -9.74
N PRO A 69 11.72 -8.92 -10.72
CA PRO A 69 12.61 -10.01 -11.11
C PRO A 69 13.47 -10.57 -9.96
N ARG A 70 13.73 -9.77 -8.93
CA ARG A 70 14.53 -10.15 -7.74
C ARG A 70 13.69 -10.80 -6.63
N LEU A 71 12.36 -10.79 -6.75
CA LEU A 71 11.42 -11.39 -5.78
C LEU A 71 10.94 -12.79 -6.19
N ARG A 72 11.56 -13.40 -7.21
CA ARG A 72 11.21 -14.73 -7.72
C ARG A 72 11.98 -15.84 -7.02
#